data_AF-B8DPB9-F1
#
_entry.id   AF-B8DPB9-F1
#
_cell.length_a   1.000
_cell.length_b   1.000
_cell.length_c   1.000
_cell.angle_alpha   90.00
_cell.angle_beta   90.00
_cell.angle_gamma   90.00
#
_symmetry.space_group_name_H-M   'P 1'
#
loop_
_entity.id
_entity.type
_entity.pdbx_description
1 polymer ?
#
loop_
_entity_poly.entity_id
_entity_poly.type
_entity_poly.pdbx_seq_one_letter_code
_entity_poly.pdbx_strand_id
1 'polypeptide(L)'
;MTTAPTPPAPATAPASVNAPTDGAADAPILVLQMQRMGDLVLTFPLLAWLRAEHPRRPLWVVGEEKFFKGLMPIGPEAVFFPYGAAERLRRNRYHLVVNLSHRPEAAALAGQLHADAHFGPYLAGGDTGKGTGQTTYVHGRWQLYRTSLVHNNRHNLFHWADLNALDCVPHSRIRGTDWPAPQHQGRDPQRVGLFLGASEPEKRPGAPFWAALARDLLRRGLKPVLLGGPAEAALGADVARRANTPALNLCGRFTLPELVAFTRSLRLLVTPDTGPMHVAAWTQTPTLNLSMGPVNAWETAPFPPGHHVLRATISCVGCWRCTQPSVLCRDRFDPARVASLVHALLREQDAAPTLAASGAKAATAASRLARLRLPGLELLRTGRDALGLFDLVPMGHNGNGEQAVPRRLFGQFWKAFWSWRLGLHGEAAARRAWADLAAASPHLAEALRRALSGLGRDLAHALRGMGSGQAMLPPDFWHRHPPMLRPLTGYLHMSVQNADATATAWAEALALVEALAALTA
;
A
#
# COMPACT_ATOMS: atom_id res chain seq x y z
N MET A 1 25.67 33.29 -10.14
CA MET A 1 24.87 33.31 -8.90
C MET A 1 23.58 34.04 -9.21
N THR A 2 22.54 33.29 -9.58
CA THR A 2 21.22 33.81 -9.94
C THR A 2 20.21 32.97 -9.17
N THR A 3 19.57 33.60 -8.20
CA THR A 3 18.63 33.01 -7.25
C THR A 3 17.43 32.41 -7.97
N ALA A 4 17.11 31.14 -7.67
CA ALA A 4 15.94 30.45 -8.17
C ALA A 4 14.65 31.17 -7.73
N PRO A 5 13.61 31.26 -8.59
CA PRO A 5 12.36 31.92 -8.23
C PRO A 5 11.59 31.09 -7.19
N THR A 6 11.13 31.77 -6.15
CA THR A 6 10.21 31.24 -5.12
C THR A 6 8.91 30.76 -5.78
N PRO A 7 8.38 29.58 -5.44
CA PRO A 7 7.14 29.08 -6.01
C PRO A 7 5.94 29.99 -5.63
N PRO A 8 4.95 30.18 -6.53
CA PRO A 8 3.76 30.95 -6.22
C PRO A 8 2.86 30.22 -5.20
N ALA A 9 2.19 30.99 -4.34
CA ALA A 9 1.27 30.49 -3.34
C ALA A 9 0.06 29.77 -3.99
N PRO A 10 -0.50 28.72 -3.37
CA PRO A 10 -1.67 28.02 -3.88
C PRO A 10 -2.89 28.96 -3.98
N ALA A 11 -3.75 28.69 -4.96
CA ALA A 11 -4.97 29.44 -5.22
C ALA A 11 -5.77 29.68 -3.93
N THR A 12 -6.14 30.93 -3.72
CA THR A 12 -6.82 31.43 -2.52
C THR A 12 -8.16 30.73 -2.29
N ALA A 13 -8.30 30.13 -1.12
CA ALA A 13 -9.57 29.77 -0.50
C ALA A 13 -10.52 30.99 -0.43
N PRO A 14 -11.85 30.80 -0.35
CA PRO A 14 -12.78 31.90 -0.11
C PRO A 14 -12.44 32.63 1.21
N ALA A 15 -12.52 33.95 1.18
CA ALA A 15 -12.00 34.85 2.20
C ALA A 15 -12.78 34.85 3.54
N SER A 16 -12.03 35.26 4.57
CA SER A 16 -12.39 35.67 5.94
C SER A 16 -12.34 34.61 7.05
N VAL A 17 -11.21 34.63 7.77
CA VAL A 17 -10.99 33.99 9.07
C VAL A 17 -11.62 34.90 10.12
N ASN A 18 -12.80 34.52 10.62
CA ASN A 18 -13.28 35.04 11.91
C ASN A 18 -12.53 34.29 13.03
N ALA A 19 -12.19 35.02 14.09
CA ALA A 19 -11.59 34.46 15.31
C ALA A 19 -12.39 33.24 15.81
N PRO A 20 -11.72 32.18 16.30
CA PRO A 20 -12.39 30.95 16.68
C PRO A 20 -13.36 31.22 17.84
N THR A 21 -14.65 30.99 17.58
CA THR A 21 -15.65 30.82 18.63
C THR A 21 -15.35 29.55 19.41
N ASP A 22 -15.77 29.49 20.67
CA ASP A 22 -15.42 28.47 21.69
C ASP A 22 -15.74 26.99 21.33
N GLY A 23 -16.22 26.69 20.11
CA GLY A 23 -16.39 25.34 19.57
C GLY A 23 -15.32 24.87 18.57
N ALA A 24 -14.35 25.71 18.16
CA ALA A 24 -13.35 25.36 17.15
C ALA A 24 -12.24 24.42 17.65
N ALA A 25 -11.96 24.42 18.96
CA ALA A 25 -10.90 23.60 19.57
C ALA A 25 -11.23 22.09 19.60
N ASP A 26 -12.52 21.74 19.59
CA ASP A 26 -13.01 20.35 19.73
C ASP A 26 -13.59 19.74 18.44
N ALA A 27 -13.60 20.50 17.33
CA ALA A 27 -14.10 20.00 16.05
C ALA A 27 -13.40 18.67 15.66
N PRO A 28 -14.15 17.61 15.32
CA PRO A 28 -13.63 16.28 15.05
C PRO A 28 -12.81 16.23 13.76
N ILE A 29 -12.00 15.18 13.65
CA ILE A 29 -11.36 14.76 12.40
C ILE A 29 -12.15 13.58 11.85
N LEU A 30 -12.55 13.63 10.58
CA LEU A 30 -13.33 12.58 9.92
C LEU A 30 -12.52 11.91 8.82
N VAL A 31 -12.43 10.59 8.85
CA VAL A 31 -11.85 9.79 7.77
C VAL A 31 -12.94 9.00 7.06
N LEU A 32 -13.04 9.11 5.74
CA LEU A 32 -13.98 8.32 4.94
C LEU A 32 -13.22 7.13 4.31
N GLN A 33 -13.50 5.91 4.78
CA GLN A 33 -12.94 4.67 4.25
C GLN A 33 -14.04 3.62 4.12
N MET A 34 -14.84 3.74 3.07
CA MET A 34 -16.02 2.89 2.83
C MET A 34 -15.72 1.65 1.96
N GLN A 35 -14.50 1.13 2.09
CA GLN A 35 -13.97 0.03 1.30
C GLN A 35 -13.95 -1.28 2.10
N ARG A 36 -13.14 -2.26 1.66
CA ARG A 36 -13.08 -3.58 2.30
C ARG A 36 -12.35 -3.50 3.64
N MET A 37 -12.45 -4.56 4.44
CA MET A 37 -11.80 -4.64 5.75
C MET A 37 -10.29 -4.37 5.70
N GLY A 38 -9.57 -4.84 4.67
CA GLY A 38 -8.13 -4.58 4.53
C GLY A 38 -7.83 -3.08 4.41
N ASP A 39 -8.61 -2.35 3.61
CA ASP A 39 -8.47 -0.90 3.42
C ASP A 39 -8.73 -0.11 4.72
N LEU A 40 -9.69 -0.57 5.54
CA LEU A 40 -9.93 -0.01 6.89
C LEU A 40 -8.72 -0.21 7.81
N VAL A 41 -8.12 -1.40 7.84
CA VAL A 41 -6.95 -1.66 8.68
C VAL A 41 -5.72 -0.91 8.18
N LEU A 42 -5.56 -0.76 6.86
CA LEU A 42 -4.53 0.09 6.25
C LEU A 42 -4.71 1.59 6.56
N THR A 43 -5.85 1.98 7.12
CA THR A 43 -6.11 3.33 7.63
C THR A 43 -5.68 3.49 9.09
N PHE A 44 -5.42 2.41 9.84
CA PHE A 44 -5.02 2.50 11.25
C PHE A 44 -3.75 3.31 11.50
N PRO A 45 -2.69 3.22 10.66
CA PRO A 45 -1.52 4.08 10.82
C PRO A 45 -1.87 5.57 10.76
N LEU A 46 -2.73 5.96 9.80
CA LEU A 46 -3.25 7.33 9.72
C LEU A 46 -3.98 7.73 11.00
N LEU A 47 -4.88 6.89 11.52
CA LEU A 47 -5.62 7.20 12.75
C LEU A 47 -4.68 7.35 13.96
N ALA A 48 -3.65 6.51 14.08
CA ALA A 48 -2.66 6.61 15.14
C ALA A 48 -1.85 7.92 15.04
N TRP A 49 -1.43 8.30 13.83
CA TRP A 49 -0.73 9.57 13.59
C TRP A 49 -1.62 10.78 13.85
N LEU A 50 -2.87 10.79 13.37
CA LEU A 50 -3.82 11.87 13.62
C LEU A 50 -4.14 12.01 15.11
N ARG A 51 -4.23 10.90 15.86
CA ARG A 51 -4.39 10.96 17.33
C ARG A 51 -3.18 11.59 18.00
N ALA A 52 -1.97 11.24 17.55
CA ALA A 52 -0.74 11.79 18.11
C ALA A 52 -0.58 13.29 17.80
N GLU A 53 -0.99 13.75 16.61
CA GLU A 53 -0.96 15.17 16.23
C GLU A 53 -2.10 15.98 16.86
N HIS A 54 -3.26 15.37 17.05
CA HIS A 54 -4.47 16.04 17.54
C HIS A 54 -5.09 15.29 18.74
N PRO A 55 -4.39 15.22 19.90
CA PRO A 55 -4.80 14.35 21.01
C PRO A 55 -6.17 14.69 21.59
N ARG A 56 -6.57 15.98 21.55
CA ARG A 56 -7.83 16.48 22.10
C ARG A 56 -9.02 16.35 21.14
N ARG A 57 -8.78 16.18 19.85
CA ARG A 57 -9.86 16.14 18.85
C ARG A 57 -10.44 14.73 18.73
N PRO A 58 -11.77 14.56 18.72
CA PRO A 58 -12.37 13.25 18.43
C PRO A 58 -11.98 12.77 17.03
N LEU A 59 -11.64 11.49 16.91
CA LEU A 59 -11.41 10.84 15.62
C LEU A 59 -12.65 10.04 15.21
N TRP A 60 -13.20 10.36 14.04
CA TRP A 60 -14.37 9.70 13.48
C TRP A 60 -14.01 9.00 12.17
N VAL A 61 -14.63 7.85 11.91
CA VAL A 61 -14.41 7.07 10.69
C VAL A 61 -15.74 6.65 10.09
N VAL A 62 -15.96 6.92 8.81
CA VAL A 62 -17.08 6.35 8.06
C VAL A 62 -16.61 5.09 7.35
N GLY A 63 -17.30 3.98 7.58
CA GLY A 63 -16.99 2.70 6.96
C GLY A 63 -18.21 1.80 6.81
N GLU A 64 -18.01 0.62 6.24
CA GLU A 64 -19.03 -0.42 6.14
C GLU A 64 -19.18 -1.16 7.47
N GLU A 65 -20.37 -1.17 8.06
CA GLU A 65 -20.63 -1.71 9.40
C GLU A 65 -20.16 -3.15 9.57
N LYS A 66 -20.44 -3.99 8.57
CA LYS A 66 -19.99 -5.39 8.54
C LYS A 66 -18.47 -5.57 8.66
N PHE A 67 -17.68 -4.56 8.30
CA PHE A 67 -16.23 -4.61 8.39
C PHE A 67 -15.70 -3.93 9.65
N PHE A 68 -16.18 -2.73 10.02
CA PHE A 68 -15.61 -2.02 11.16
C PHE A 68 -16.05 -2.57 12.52
N LYS A 69 -17.24 -3.19 12.64
CA LYS A 69 -17.78 -3.63 13.96
C LYS A 69 -16.84 -4.59 14.68
N GLY A 70 -16.25 -5.53 13.93
CA GLY A 70 -15.24 -6.45 14.48
C GLY A 70 -13.87 -5.82 14.71
N LEU A 71 -13.59 -4.66 14.10
CA LEU A 71 -12.32 -3.94 14.19
C LEU A 71 -12.27 -2.92 15.33
N MET A 72 -13.41 -2.39 15.77
CA MET A 72 -13.52 -1.43 16.88
C MET A 72 -12.72 -1.82 18.13
N PRO A 73 -12.75 -3.07 18.63
CA PRO A 73 -11.98 -3.45 19.82
C PRO A 73 -10.47 -3.67 19.57
N ILE A 74 -10.00 -3.50 18.34
CA ILE A 74 -8.62 -3.82 17.92
C ILE A 74 -7.87 -2.59 17.40
N GLY A 75 -8.57 -1.72 16.66
CA GLY A 75 -7.99 -0.56 16.02
C GLY A 75 -7.71 0.60 16.99
N PRO A 76 -7.10 1.69 16.49
CA PRO A 76 -6.97 2.94 17.23
C PRO A 76 -8.32 3.48 17.72
N GLU A 77 -8.30 4.22 18.82
CA GLU A 77 -9.51 4.82 19.41
C GLU A 77 -10.15 5.85 18.48
N ALA A 78 -11.26 5.45 17.87
CA ALA A 78 -12.08 6.26 16.98
C ALA A 78 -13.57 5.86 17.07
N VAL A 79 -14.45 6.79 16.74
CA VAL A 79 -15.89 6.55 16.63
C VAL A 79 -16.22 6.17 15.19
N PHE A 80 -16.83 5.00 14.99
CA PHE A 80 -17.19 4.51 13.65
C PHE A 80 -18.66 4.79 13.32
N PHE A 81 -18.89 5.18 12.06
CA PHE A 81 -20.20 5.47 11.52
C PHE A 81 -20.47 4.63 10.28
N PRO A 82 -21.65 4.00 10.14
CA PRO A 82 -22.11 3.53 8.85
C PRO A 82 -22.45 4.73 7.95
N TYR A 83 -22.41 4.54 6.64
CA TYR A 83 -22.79 5.60 5.68
C TYR A 83 -24.22 6.13 5.90
N GLY A 84 -25.13 5.31 6.44
CA GLY A 84 -26.48 5.74 6.82
C GLY A 84 -26.53 6.91 7.81
N ALA A 85 -25.42 7.22 8.51
CA ALA A 85 -25.31 8.40 9.36
C ALA A 85 -24.94 9.71 8.63
N ALA A 86 -24.86 9.70 7.29
CA ALA A 86 -24.44 10.84 6.46
C ALA A 86 -25.18 12.15 6.80
N GLU A 87 -26.51 12.13 6.94
CA GLU A 87 -27.29 13.32 7.30
C GLU A 87 -26.85 13.95 8.62
N ARG A 88 -26.53 13.11 9.61
CA ARG A 88 -26.03 13.59 10.91
C ARG A 88 -24.62 14.16 10.76
N LEU A 89 -23.76 13.49 9.98
CA LEU A 89 -22.39 13.92 9.75
C LEU A 89 -22.32 15.30 9.08
N ARG A 90 -23.24 15.62 8.15
CA ARG A 90 -23.31 16.94 7.49
C ARG A 90 -23.61 18.10 8.43
N ARG A 91 -24.28 17.85 9.55
CA ARG A 91 -24.62 18.88 10.53
C ARG A 91 -23.44 19.31 11.41
N ASN A 92 -22.30 18.65 11.28
CA ASN A 92 -21.09 18.94 12.07
C ASN A 92 -20.11 19.77 11.24
N ARG A 93 -19.33 20.60 11.95
CA ARG A 93 -18.09 21.20 11.43
C ARG A 93 -16.92 20.31 11.82
N TYR A 94 -15.98 20.11 10.90
CA TYR A 94 -14.79 19.30 11.09
C TYR A 94 -13.54 20.17 11.11
N HIS A 95 -12.54 19.73 11.87
CA HIS A 95 -11.20 20.27 11.72
C HIS A 95 -10.56 19.80 10.42
N LEU A 96 -10.68 18.50 10.15
CA LEU A 96 -10.06 17.84 9.00
C LEU A 96 -10.97 16.74 8.49
N VAL A 97 -11.13 16.66 7.16
CA VAL A 97 -11.75 15.54 6.47
C VAL A 97 -10.72 14.89 5.55
N VAL A 98 -10.56 13.57 5.66
CA VAL A 98 -9.69 12.78 4.77
C VAL A 98 -10.53 11.71 4.08
N ASN A 99 -10.84 11.89 2.81
CA ASN A 99 -11.53 10.89 2.01
C ASN A 99 -10.55 9.94 1.32
N LEU A 100 -10.47 8.70 1.79
CA LEU A 100 -9.62 7.65 1.21
C LEU A 100 -10.40 6.71 0.28
N SER A 101 -11.73 6.83 0.28
CA SER A 101 -12.63 5.99 -0.48
C SER A 101 -12.76 6.47 -1.93
N HIS A 102 -12.72 5.52 -2.87
CA HIS A 102 -12.97 5.79 -4.29
C HIS A 102 -14.47 5.68 -4.66
N ARG A 103 -15.36 5.59 -3.68
CA ARG A 103 -16.81 5.49 -3.91
C ARG A 103 -17.42 6.85 -4.24
N PRO A 104 -18.30 6.95 -5.26
CA PRO A 104 -18.99 8.19 -5.57
C PRO A 104 -19.75 8.78 -4.39
N GLU A 105 -20.36 7.95 -3.55
CA GLU A 105 -21.11 8.39 -2.37
C GLU A 105 -20.21 9.03 -1.30
N ALA A 106 -18.97 8.55 -1.18
CA ALA A 106 -17.99 9.15 -0.27
C ALA A 106 -17.52 10.51 -0.79
N ALA A 107 -17.27 10.64 -2.09
CA ALA A 107 -16.94 11.92 -2.72
C ALA A 107 -18.10 12.93 -2.60
N ALA A 108 -19.34 12.47 -2.80
CA ALA A 108 -20.55 13.28 -2.63
C ALA A 108 -20.69 13.78 -1.19
N LEU A 109 -20.51 12.90 -0.21
CA LEU A 109 -20.52 13.29 1.20
C LEU A 109 -19.41 14.30 1.49
N ALA A 110 -18.17 14.00 1.10
CA ALA A 110 -17.00 14.86 1.28
C ALA A 110 -17.23 16.29 0.77
N GLY A 111 -17.82 16.45 -0.41
CA GLY A 111 -18.14 17.76 -1.00
C GLY A 111 -19.24 18.55 -0.28
N GLN A 112 -19.97 17.91 0.63
CA GLN A 112 -21.07 18.49 1.41
C GLN A 112 -20.69 18.76 2.88
N LEU A 113 -19.48 18.36 3.32
CA LEU A 113 -19.03 18.56 4.70
C LEU A 113 -18.37 19.93 4.87
N HIS A 114 -18.58 20.55 6.03
CA HIS A 114 -17.89 21.77 6.43
C HIS A 114 -16.61 21.44 7.20
N ALA A 115 -15.43 21.69 6.63
CA ALA A 115 -14.14 21.37 7.26
C ALA A 115 -13.11 22.50 7.10
N ASP A 116 -12.21 22.69 8.08
CA ASP A 116 -11.09 23.64 7.96
C ASP A 116 -10.10 23.20 6.87
N ALA A 117 -9.90 21.88 6.75
CA ALA A 117 -9.09 21.24 5.72
C ALA A 117 -9.77 19.97 5.20
N HIS A 118 -9.55 19.68 3.93
CA HIS A 118 -10.08 18.50 3.24
C HIS A 118 -8.96 17.83 2.45
N PHE A 119 -8.90 16.50 2.34
CA PHE A 119 -8.02 15.80 1.41
C PHE A 119 -8.72 14.59 0.79
N GLY A 120 -8.34 14.24 -0.43
CA GLY A 120 -8.90 13.14 -1.19
C GLY A 120 -10.03 13.55 -2.12
N PRO A 121 -10.78 12.57 -2.67
CA PRO A 121 -11.85 12.82 -3.61
C PRO A 121 -13.01 13.60 -2.98
N TYR A 122 -13.57 14.56 -3.70
CA TYR A 122 -14.80 15.26 -3.33
C TYR A 122 -15.59 15.64 -4.57
N LEU A 123 -16.90 15.73 -4.42
CA LEU A 123 -17.80 16.16 -5.48
C LEU A 123 -18.01 17.68 -5.37
N ALA A 124 -17.62 18.43 -6.39
CA ALA A 124 -17.95 19.86 -6.46
C ALA A 124 -19.19 20.06 -7.34
N GLY A 125 -20.11 20.91 -6.87
CA GLY A 125 -21.21 21.42 -7.69
C GLY A 125 -20.77 22.69 -8.43
N GLY A 126 -21.08 22.78 -9.72
CA GLY A 126 -20.78 23.95 -10.53
C GLY A 126 -21.62 24.04 -11.79
N ASP A 127 -21.74 25.24 -12.35
CA ASP A 127 -22.30 25.43 -13.68
C ASP A 127 -21.29 24.92 -14.71
N THR A 128 -21.65 23.86 -15.43
CA THR A 128 -20.80 23.23 -16.44
C THR A 128 -20.90 23.91 -17.81
N GLY A 129 -21.59 25.06 -17.90
CA GLY A 129 -21.94 25.72 -19.16
C GLY A 129 -22.99 24.95 -19.98
N LYS A 130 -23.42 23.77 -19.51
CA LYS A 130 -24.51 22.94 -20.07
C LYS A 130 -25.57 22.59 -19.01
N GLY A 131 -25.54 23.28 -17.86
CA GLY A 131 -26.39 23.04 -16.69
C GLY A 131 -25.58 22.82 -15.40
N THR A 132 -26.28 22.62 -14.27
CA THR A 132 -25.65 22.24 -13.00
C THR A 132 -25.15 20.80 -13.08
N GLY A 133 -23.84 20.62 -13.21
CA GLY A 133 -23.20 19.30 -13.22
C GLY A 133 -22.44 19.06 -11.92
N GLN A 134 -22.15 17.79 -11.64
CA GLN A 134 -21.34 17.40 -10.49
C GLN A 134 -20.07 16.70 -10.99
N THR A 135 -18.92 17.28 -10.66
CA THR A 135 -17.60 16.76 -11.06
C THR A 135 -16.83 16.34 -9.82
N THR A 136 -16.16 15.19 -9.91
CA THR A 136 -15.28 14.71 -8.82
C THR A 136 -13.88 15.26 -9.02
N TYR A 137 -13.37 15.90 -7.98
CA TYR A 137 -12.00 16.39 -7.88
C TYR A 137 -11.28 15.68 -6.75
N VAL A 138 -9.95 15.72 -6.74
CA VAL A 138 -9.08 15.14 -5.73
C VAL A 138 -8.19 16.25 -5.17
N HIS A 139 -8.33 16.52 -3.88
CA HIS A 139 -7.47 17.49 -3.19
C HIS A 139 -6.29 16.79 -2.49
N GLY A 140 -5.09 17.38 -2.54
CA GLY A 140 -3.86 16.78 -2.02
C GLY A 140 -2.99 16.17 -3.12
N ARG A 141 -1.69 16.44 -3.06
CA ARG A 141 -0.73 16.03 -4.11
C ARG A 141 -0.43 14.53 -4.02
N TRP A 142 -0.36 13.98 -2.81
CA TRP A 142 -0.19 12.55 -2.58
C TRP A 142 -1.48 11.76 -2.82
N GLN A 143 -2.65 12.33 -2.55
CA GLN A 143 -3.95 11.74 -2.91
C GLN A 143 -4.14 11.69 -4.43
N LEU A 144 -3.69 12.72 -5.15
CA LEU A 144 -3.67 12.74 -6.60
C LEU A 144 -2.69 11.69 -7.16
N TYR A 145 -1.49 11.58 -6.59
CA TYR A 145 -0.54 10.51 -6.90
C TYR A 145 -1.16 9.13 -6.68
N ARG A 146 -1.74 8.88 -5.50
CA ARG A 146 -2.46 7.65 -5.17
C ARG A 146 -3.55 7.31 -6.20
N THR A 147 -4.34 8.30 -6.61
CA THR A 147 -5.40 8.12 -7.61
C THR A 147 -4.82 7.75 -8.98
N SER A 148 -3.66 8.29 -9.35
CA SER A 148 -2.97 7.97 -10.61
C SER A 148 -2.41 6.54 -10.69
N LEU A 149 -2.38 5.79 -9.57
CA LEU A 149 -1.86 4.42 -9.51
C LEU A 149 -2.91 3.36 -9.85
N VAL A 150 -4.21 3.71 -9.87
CA VAL A 150 -5.28 2.74 -10.17
C VAL A 150 -5.11 2.23 -11.61
N HIS A 151 -4.98 0.91 -11.75
CA HIS A 151 -4.57 0.24 -13.01
C HIS A 151 -3.18 0.61 -13.56
N ASN A 152 -2.42 1.43 -12.84
CA ASN A 152 -1.15 2.00 -13.27
C ASN A 152 -0.06 1.94 -12.18
N ASN A 153 -0.09 0.91 -11.33
CA ASN A 153 0.83 0.79 -10.20
C ASN A 153 2.19 0.17 -10.53
N ARG A 154 2.49 -0.04 -11.81
CA ARG A 154 3.77 -0.62 -12.18
C ARG A 154 4.88 0.33 -11.75
N HIS A 155 5.81 -0.16 -10.92
CA HIS A 155 6.92 0.60 -10.31
C HIS A 155 6.55 1.47 -9.10
N ASN A 156 5.30 1.42 -8.61
CA ASN A 156 4.97 2.02 -7.32
C ASN A 156 5.67 1.26 -6.18
N LEU A 157 6.39 2.02 -5.35
CA LEU A 157 7.06 1.55 -4.13
C LEU A 157 6.57 2.29 -2.88
N PHE A 158 5.41 2.96 -2.95
CA PHE A 158 4.73 3.58 -1.81
C PHE A 158 3.60 2.70 -1.32
N HIS A 159 3.51 2.56 0.00
CA HIS A 159 2.49 1.77 0.65
C HIS A 159 1.21 2.56 0.86
N TRP A 160 0.04 1.89 0.80
CA TRP A 160 -1.24 2.59 0.96
C TRP A 160 -1.36 3.30 2.31
N ALA A 161 -0.88 2.68 3.39
CA ALA A 161 -0.89 3.31 4.70
C ALA A 161 -0.07 4.61 4.78
N ASP A 162 1.06 4.70 4.06
CA ASP A 162 1.83 5.95 3.98
C ASP A 162 1.07 6.98 3.13
N LEU A 163 0.60 6.58 1.94
CA LEU A 163 -0.15 7.44 1.03
C LEU A 163 -1.44 8.01 1.65
N ASN A 164 -2.04 7.30 2.61
CA ASN A 164 -3.19 7.79 3.37
C ASN A 164 -2.86 9.02 4.23
N ALA A 165 -1.59 9.24 4.59
CA ALA A 165 -1.16 10.24 5.55
C ALA A 165 -0.30 11.38 4.97
N LEU A 166 0.36 11.16 3.83
CA LEU A 166 1.39 12.08 3.32
C LEU A 166 0.93 13.50 2.99
N ASP A 167 -0.37 13.75 2.79
CA ASP A 167 -0.90 15.11 2.62
C ASP A 167 -1.33 15.78 3.93
N CYS A 168 -1.64 15.00 4.98
CA CYS A 168 -2.32 15.51 6.18
C CYS A 168 -1.58 15.26 7.49
N VAL A 169 -0.47 14.53 7.49
CA VAL A 169 0.39 14.27 8.64
C VAL A 169 1.79 14.80 8.35
N PRO A 170 2.40 15.59 9.26
CA PRO A 170 3.77 16.04 9.10
C PRO A 170 4.74 14.88 8.87
N HIS A 171 5.61 15.00 7.86
CA HIS A 171 6.59 13.95 7.54
C HIS A 171 7.53 13.63 8.71
N SER A 172 7.86 14.62 9.55
CA SER A 172 8.64 14.42 10.77
C SER A 172 7.97 13.44 11.74
N ARG A 173 6.64 13.43 11.83
CA ARG A 173 5.87 12.47 12.63
C ARG A 173 5.96 11.08 12.06
N ILE A 174 5.71 10.94 10.76
CA ILE A 174 5.81 9.66 10.05
C ILE A 174 7.20 9.08 10.26
N ARG A 175 8.24 9.89 10.04
CA ARG A 175 9.65 9.50 10.18
C ARG A 175 10.04 9.14 11.61
N GLY A 176 9.50 9.84 12.60
CA GLY A 176 9.78 9.61 14.02
C GLY A 176 8.92 8.55 14.68
N THR A 177 8.02 7.88 13.95
CA THR A 177 7.13 6.86 14.52
C THR A 177 7.75 5.49 14.47
N ASP A 178 7.99 4.91 15.65
CA ASP A 178 8.34 3.51 15.80
C ASP A 178 7.08 2.64 15.84
N TRP A 179 7.04 1.64 14.97
CA TRP A 179 5.95 0.69 14.90
C TRP A 179 6.32 -0.60 15.63
N PRO A 180 5.42 -1.16 16.46
CA PRO A 180 5.71 -2.40 17.15
C PRO A 180 6.03 -3.55 16.18
N ALA A 181 7.16 -4.20 16.42
CA ALA A 181 7.54 -5.42 15.71
C ALA A 181 6.70 -6.63 16.20
N PRO A 182 6.73 -7.76 15.48
CA PRO A 182 6.08 -8.99 15.93
C PRO A 182 6.55 -9.40 17.32
N GLN A 183 5.59 -9.74 18.20
CA GLN A 183 5.89 -10.28 19.52
C GLN A 183 6.11 -11.79 19.39
N HIS A 184 7.23 -12.31 19.87
CA HIS A 184 7.56 -13.74 19.76
C HIS A 184 7.35 -14.54 21.07
N GLN A 185 7.29 -13.86 22.22
CA GLN A 185 7.16 -14.49 23.54
C GLN A 185 5.71 -14.90 23.86
N GLY A 186 5.53 -15.92 24.71
CA GLY A 186 4.21 -16.38 25.19
C GLY A 186 3.37 -17.15 24.17
N ARG A 187 3.97 -17.57 23.05
CA ARG A 187 3.32 -18.30 21.95
C ARG A 187 3.63 -19.79 22.01
N ASP A 188 2.71 -20.61 21.51
CA ASP A 188 2.95 -22.06 21.35
C ASP A 188 4.04 -22.27 20.27
N PRO A 189 5.21 -22.84 20.61
CA PRO A 189 6.37 -22.88 19.71
C PRO A 189 6.14 -23.71 18.44
N GLN A 190 5.14 -24.60 18.44
CA GLN A 190 4.85 -25.48 17.31
C GLN A 190 3.66 -24.99 16.48
N ARG A 191 2.83 -24.09 17.01
CA ARG A 191 1.54 -23.74 16.39
C ARG A 191 1.71 -22.75 15.25
N VAL A 192 1.31 -23.17 14.05
CA VAL A 192 1.33 -22.35 12.83
C VAL A 192 -0.08 -22.19 12.30
N GLY A 193 -0.56 -20.96 12.18
CA GLY A 193 -1.87 -20.69 11.57
C GLY A 193 -1.75 -20.66 10.06
N LEU A 194 -2.68 -21.30 9.37
CA LEU A 194 -2.85 -21.25 7.91
C LEU A 194 -4.18 -20.55 7.61
N PHE A 195 -4.14 -19.27 7.29
CA PHE A 195 -5.35 -18.55 6.90
C PHE A 195 -5.64 -18.78 5.42
N LEU A 196 -6.75 -19.43 5.10
CA LEU A 196 -7.02 -19.98 3.76
C LEU A 196 -7.66 -18.97 2.79
N GLY A 197 -8.38 -17.98 3.33
CA GLY A 197 -9.23 -17.07 2.56
C GLY A 197 -8.51 -15.84 2.01
N ALA A 198 -8.95 -15.38 0.84
CA ALA A 198 -8.62 -14.07 0.27
C ALA A 198 -9.85 -13.53 -0.47
N SER A 199 -9.94 -12.20 -0.62
CA SER A 199 -11.10 -11.55 -1.23
C SER A 199 -11.29 -11.86 -2.72
N GLU A 200 -10.23 -12.29 -3.40
CA GLU A 200 -10.23 -12.61 -4.83
C GLU A 200 -9.66 -14.00 -5.06
N PRO A 201 -10.28 -14.85 -5.91
CA PRO A 201 -9.80 -16.22 -6.16
C PRO A 201 -8.36 -16.29 -6.66
N GLU A 202 -7.90 -15.30 -7.43
CA GLU A 202 -6.54 -15.26 -7.99
C GLU A 202 -5.47 -15.07 -6.91
N LYS A 203 -5.83 -14.53 -5.74
CA LYS A 203 -4.92 -14.22 -4.63
C LYS A 203 -4.72 -15.36 -3.63
N ARG A 204 -5.52 -16.44 -3.71
CA ARG A 204 -5.46 -17.56 -2.75
C ARG A 204 -5.06 -18.89 -3.41
N PRO A 205 -4.27 -19.73 -2.72
CA PRO A 205 -4.05 -21.11 -3.12
C PRO A 205 -5.33 -21.96 -3.01
N GLY A 206 -5.41 -23.01 -3.83
CA GLY A 206 -6.47 -24.01 -3.74
C GLY A 206 -6.24 -25.04 -2.64
N ALA A 207 -7.26 -25.88 -2.38
CA ALA A 207 -7.19 -26.93 -1.35
C ALA A 207 -5.99 -27.89 -1.47
N PRO A 208 -5.56 -28.33 -2.68
CA PRO A 208 -4.39 -29.21 -2.80
C PRO A 208 -3.10 -28.60 -2.26
N PHE A 209 -2.88 -27.30 -2.50
CA PHE A 209 -1.71 -26.58 -2.00
C PHE A 209 -1.71 -26.53 -0.47
N TRP A 210 -2.83 -26.10 0.13
CA TRP A 210 -2.94 -25.99 1.58
C TRP A 210 -2.82 -27.34 2.29
N ALA A 211 -3.39 -28.40 1.71
CA ALA A 211 -3.29 -29.75 2.25
C ALA A 211 -1.85 -30.29 2.22
N ALA A 212 -1.12 -30.06 1.13
CA ALA A 212 0.29 -30.41 1.01
C ALA A 212 1.15 -29.62 2.00
N LEU A 213 0.91 -28.30 2.13
CA LEU A 213 1.61 -27.45 3.10
C LEU A 213 1.37 -27.92 4.54
N ALA A 214 0.11 -28.20 4.92
CA ALA A 214 -0.21 -28.68 6.27
C ALA A 214 0.51 -30.00 6.59
N ARG A 215 0.51 -30.95 5.65
CA ARG A 215 1.21 -32.23 5.79
C ARG A 215 2.72 -32.03 5.99
N ASP A 216 3.32 -31.13 5.22
CA ASP A 216 4.76 -30.86 5.30
C ASP A 216 5.18 -30.14 6.58
N LEU A 217 4.32 -29.27 7.11
CA LEU A 217 4.52 -28.66 8.42
C LEU A 217 4.47 -29.72 9.54
N LEU A 218 3.51 -30.64 9.49
CA LEU A 218 3.41 -31.75 10.45
C LEU A 218 4.66 -32.66 10.42
N ARG A 219 5.14 -33.02 9.23
CA ARG A 219 6.39 -33.79 9.05
C ARG A 219 7.62 -33.11 9.67
N ARG A 220 7.55 -31.80 9.91
CA ARG A 220 8.60 -30.97 10.52
C ARG A 220 8.37 -30.70 12.01
N GLY A 221 7.40 -31.39 12.63
CA GLY A 221 7.08 -31.23 14.06
C GLY A 221 6.27 -29.96 14.39
N LEU A 222 5.68 -29.31 13.38
CA LEU A 222 4.82 -28.14 13.56
C LEU A 222 3.34 -28.56 13.56
N LYS A 223 2.49 -27.77 14.22
CA LYS A 223 1.06 -28.02 14.41
C LYS A 223 0.26 -26.99 13.59
N PRO A 224 -0.13 -27.32 12.33
CA PRO A 224 -0.93 -26.43 11.50
C PRO A 224 -2.36 -26.31 12.03
N VAL A 225 -2.87 -25.08 12.08
CA VAL A 225 -4.27 -24.76 12.39
C VAL A 225 -4.88 -24.07 11.19
N LEU A 226 -5.96 -24.61 10.63
CA LEU A 226 -6.65 -24.02 9.50
C LEU A 226 -7.59 -22.91 9.99
N LEU A 227 -7.43 -21.71 9.44
CA LEU A 227 -8.17 -20.52 9.80
C LEU A 227 -8.86 -19.94 8.56
N GLY A 228 -10.04 -19.35 8.76
CA GLY A 228 -10.83 -18.77 7.69
C GLY A 228 -12.17 -18.28 8.21
N GLY A 229 -12.83 -17.42 7.45
CA GLY A 229 -14.18 -16.97 7.80
C GLY A 229 -15.23 -18.06 7.52
N PRO A 230 -16.52 -17.76 7.74
CA PRO A 230 -17.61 -18.67 7.39
C PRO A 230 -17.58 -19.12 5.92
N ALA A 231 -17.18 -18.22 5.01
CA ALA A 231 -17.03 -18.51 3.59
C ALA A 231 -15.95 -19.57 3.28
N GLU A 232 -14.98 -19.77 4.18
CA GLU A 232 -13.91 -20.75 4.02
C GLU A 232 -14.18 -22.09 4.73
N ALA A 233 -15.34 -22.28 5.36
CA ALA A 233 -15.64 -23.52 6.10
C ALA A 233 -15.54 -24.78 5.21
N ALA A 234 -16.13 -24.74 4.00
CA ALA A 234 -16.07 -25.82 3.03
C ALA A 234 -14.63 -26.07 2.52
N LEU A 235 -13.87 -25.00 2.28
CA LEU A 235 -12.46 -25.11 1.89
C LEU A 235 -11.63 -25.75 2.99
N GLY A 236 -11.81 -25.34 4.25
CA GLY A 236 -11.12 -25.91 5.41
C GLY A 236 -11.41 -27.41 5.58
N ALA A 237 -12.66 -27.83 5.37
CA ALA A 237 -13.04 -29.24 5.41
C ALA A 237 -12.38 -30.05 4.29
N ASP A 238 -12.34 -29.52 3.05
CA ASP A 238 -11.65 -30.18 1.94
C ASP A 238 -10.14 -30.29 2.20
N VAL A 239 -9.50 -29.22 2.70
CA VAL A 239 -8.09 -29.22 3.08
C VAL A 239 -7.81 -30.27 4.15
N ALA A 240 -8.59 -30.32 5.23
CA ALA A 240 -8.41 -31.28 6.31
C ALA A 240 -8.51 -32.73 5.80
N ARG A 241 -9.54 -33.02 4.98
CA ARG A 241 -9.73 -34.33 4.34
C ARG A 241 -8.54 -34.71 3.45
N ARG A 242 -8.08 -33.80 2.58
CA ARG A 242 -6.94 -34.05 1.66
C ARG A 242 -5.60 -34.15 2.38
N ALA A 243 -5.44 -33.43 3.49
CA ALA A 243 -4.23 -33.49 4.29
C ALA A 243 -4.09 -34.85 4.98
N ASN A 244 -5.22 -35.54 5.24
CA ASN A 244 -5.31 -36.84 5.91
C ASN A 244 -4.45 -36.91 7.19
N THR A 245 -4.53 -35.84 7.98
CA THR A 245 -3.70 -35.61 9.16
C THR A 245 -4.50 -34.82 10.21
N PRO A 246 -4.09 -34.82 11.50
CA PRO A 246 -4.79 -34.11 12.57
C PRO A 246 -4.52 -32.59 12.53
N ALA A 247 -4.83 -31.94 11.41
CA ALA A 247 -4.84 -30.49 11.34
C ALA A 247 -6.12 -29.96 12.02
N LEU A 248 -5.97 -29.07 12.99
CA LEU A 248 -7.11 -28.47 13.67
C LEU A 248 -7.81 -27.48 12.73
N ASN A 249 -9.02 -27.81 12.28
CA ASN A 249 -9.81 -26.94 11.40
C ASN A 249 -10.74 -26.02 12.21
N LEU A 250 -10.45 -24.72 12.21
CA LEU A 250 -11.23 -23.68 12.88
C LEU A 250 -11.86 -22.68 11.88
N CYS A 251 -11.92 -23.02 10.60
CA CYS A 251 -12.60 -22.18 9.60
C CYS A 251 -14.08 -21.97 9.98
N GLY A 252 -14.51 -20.72 10.01
CA GLY A 252 -15.88 -20.33 10.38
C GLY A 252 -16.21 -20.48 11.87
N ARG A 253 -15.24 -20.75 12.74
CA ARG A 253 -15.46 -20.95 14.19
C ARG A 253 -15.25 -19.70 15.04
N PHE A 254 -14.71 -18.62 14.45
CA PHE A 254 -14.38 -17.39 15.17
C PHE A 254 -15.05 -16.18 14.53
N THR A 255 -15.52 -15.28 15.38
CA THR A 255 -15.68 -13.86 15.04
C THR A 255 -14.31 -13.21 14.83
N LEU A 256 -14.27 -11.99 14.26
CA LEU A 256 -12.99 -11.31 14.03
C LEU A 256 -12.19 -11.03 15.34
N PRO A 257 -12.80 -10.53 16.44
CA PRO A 257 -12.08 -10.37 17.70
C PRO A 257 -11.53 -11.69 18.26
N GLU A 258 -12.31 -12.78 18.18
CA GLU A 258 -11.86 -14.11 18.63
C GLU A 258 -10.71 -14.65 17.77
N LEU A 259 -10.79 -14.47 16.44
CA LEU A 259 -9.71 -14.84 15.53
C LEU A 259 -8.42 -14.10 15.92
N VAL A 260 -8.51 -12.81 16.19
CA VAL A 260 -7.36 -11.98 16.58
C VAL A 260 -6.81 -12.43 17.93
N ALA A 261 -7.67 -12.68 18.91
CA ALA A 261 -7.26 -13.25 20.19
C ALA A 261 -6.54 -14.59 20.02
N PHE A 262 -7.06 -15.47 19.15
CA PHE A 262 -6.43 -16.75 18.85
C PHE A 262 -5.08 -16.59 18.14
N THR A 263 -4.95 -15.64 17.21
CA THR A 263 -3.70 -15.40 16.47
C THR A 263 -2.53 -15.04 17.37
N ARG A 264 -2.80 -14.45 18.55
CA ARG A 264 -1.78 -14.19 19.59
C ARG A 264 -1.14 -15.45 20.15
N SER A 265 -1.76 -16.62 20.01
CA SER A 265 -1.18 -17.92 20.42
C SER A 265 -0.27 -18.53 19.35
N LEU A 266 -0.36 -18.07 18.10
CA LEU A 266 0.38 -18.64 16.96
C LEU A 266 1.83 -18.21 17.00
N ARG A 267 2.77 -19.13 16.71
CA ARG A 267 4.16 -18.77 16.48
C ARG A 267 4.34 -17.99 15.17
N LEU A 268 3.58 -18.36 14.14
CA LEU A 268 3.55 -17.72 12.83
C LEU A 268 2.18 -17.90 12.19
N LEU A 269 1.66 -16.84 11.57
CA LEU A 269 0.53 -16.88 10.66
C LEU A 269 1.02 -16.89 9.21
N VAL A 270 0.68 -17.93 8.45
CA VAL A 270 0.89 -18.01 7.00
C VAL A 270 -0.43 -17.71 6.32
N THR A 271 -0.46 -16.72 5.42
CA THR A 271 -1.71 -16.16 4.90
C THR A 271 -1.48 -15.53 3.53
N PRO A 272 -2.47 -15.54 2.62
CA PRO A 272 -2.44 -14.69 1.43
C PRO A 272 -2.65 -13.20 1.82
N ASP A 273 -2.59 -12.30 0.85
CA ASP A 273 -2.95 -10.89 1.05
C ASP A 273 -4.46 -10.75 1.30
N THR A 274 -4.84 -10.44 2.54
CA THR A 274 -6.24 -10.41 3.00
C THR A 274 -6.42 -9.52 4.24
N GLY A 275 -7.64 -9.09 4.53
CA GLY A 275 -7.96 -8.26 5.69
C GLY A 275 -7.39 -8.83 7.01
N PRO A 276 -7.61 -10.11 7.35
CA PRO A 276 -7.07 -10.71 8.58
C PRO A 276 -5.54 -10.74 8.67
N MET A 277 -4.81 -10.74 7.55
CA MET A 277 -3.35 -10.60 7.55
C MET A 277 -2.94 -9.26 8.17
N HIS A 278 -3.57 -8.16 7.72
CA HIS A 278 -3.27 -6.82 8.23
C HIS A 278 -3.60 -6.70 9.71
N VAL A 279 -4.73 -7.29 10.16
CA VAL A 279 -5.11 -7.26 11.58
C VAL A 279 -4.13 -8.07 12.44
N ALA A 280 -3.73 -9.24 11.98
CA ALA A 280 -2.73 -10.06 12.66
C ALA A 280 -1.39 -9.32 12.78
N ALA A 281 -0.98 -8.62 11.71
CA ALA A 281 0.24 -7.83 11.72
C ALA A 281 0.15 -6.63 12.68
N TRP A 282 -0.96 -5.88 12.65
CA TRP A 282 -1.24 -4.77 13.56
C TRP A 282 -1.21 -5.20 15.03
N THR A 283 -1.69 -6.42 15.31
CA THR A 283 -1.70 -7.01 16.66
C THR A 283 -0.45 -7.84 16.96
N GLN A 284 0.66 -7.55 16.26
CA GLN A 284 1.99 -8.09 16.49
C GLN A 284 2.10 -9.61 16.39
N THR A 285 1.17 -10.27 15.69
CA THR A 285 1.32 -11.68 15.33
C THR A 285 2.35 -11.80 14.21
N PRO A 286 3.42 -12.60 14.39
CA PRO A 286 4.36 -12.85 13.31
C PRO A 286 3.64 -13.40 12.08
N THR A 287 3.87 -12.77 10.93
CA THR A 287 3.11 -13.06 9.69
C THR A 287 4.06 -13.33 8.54
N LEU A 288 3.74 -14.37 7.76
CA LEU A 288 4.29 -14.64 6.44
C LEU A 288 3.17 -14.45 5.41
N ASN A 289 3.22 -13.33 4.69
CA ASN A 289 2.35 -13.07 3.55
C ASN A 289 2.83 -13.87 2.33
N LEU A 290 1.99 -14.77 1.84
CA LEU A 290 2.12 -15.40 0.53
C LEU A 290 1.51 -14.45 -0.51
N SER A 291 2.32 -13.51 -1.01
CA SER A 291 1.89 -12.48 -1.95
C SER A 291 1.72 -13.06 -3.36
N MET A 292 0.65 -13.84 -3.53
CA MET A 292 0.31 -14.55 -4.76
C MET A 292 -0.71 -13.78 -5.61
N GLY A 293 -0.67 -13.99 -6.92
CA GLY A 293 -1.64 -13.40 -7.84
C GLY A 293 -1.39 -11.91 -8.16
N PRO A 294 -2.41 -11.17 -8.61
CA PRO A 294 -2.34 -9.74 -8.90
C PRO A 294 -2.29 -8.92 -7.60
N VAL A 295 -1.16 -9.01 -6.89
CA VAL A 295 -0.88 -8.32 -5.62
C VAL A 295 0.44 -7.58 -5.74
N ASN A 296 0.41 -6.27 -5.45
CA ASN A 296 1.64 -5.49 -5.28
C ASN A 296 1.98 -5.42 -3.79
N ALA A 297 2.98 -6.20 -3.36
CA ALA A 297 3.42 -6.21 -1.97
C ALA A 297 3.88 -4.83 -1.46
N TRP A 298 4.31 -3.91 -2.32
CA TRP A 298 4.66 -2.56 -1.88
C TRP A 298 3.44 -1.76 -1.40
N GLU A 299 2.25 -2.12 -1.86
CA GLU A 299 1.01 -1.42 -1.58
C GLU A 299 0.27 -2.00 -0.38
N THR A 300 0.29 -3.32 -0.23
CA THR A 300 -0.60 -4.06 0.70
C THR A 300 0.13 -5.08 1.58
N ALA A 301 1.46 -5.11 1.64
CA ALA A 301 2.13 -5.96 2.63
C ALA A 301 1.74 -5.57 4.08
N PRO A 302 2.02 -6.43 5.07
CA PRO A 302 1.90 -6.04 6.47
C PRO A 302 2.63 -4.71 6.76
N PHE A 303 1.90 -3.69 7.21
CA PHE A 303 2.49 -2.36 7.35
C PHE A 303 3.56 -2.28 8.45
N PRO A 304 3.35 -2.79 9.68
CA PRO A 304 4.40 -2.76 10.71
C PRO A 304 5.69 -3.47 10.24
N PRO A 305 6.87 -3.07 10.72
CA PRO A 305 8.13 -3.71 10.36
C PRO A 305 8.24 -5.10 11.00
N GLY A 306 9.10 -5.94 10.43
CA GLY A 306 9.47 -7.23 11.01
C GLY A 306 8.65 -8.44 10.54
N HIS A 307 7.64 -8.25 9.69
CA HIS A 307 6.87 -9.34 9.08
C HIS A 307 7.53 -9.80 7.77
N HIS A 308 7.14 -10.98 7.28
CA HIS A 308 7.74 -11.60 6.11
C HIS A 308 6.78 -11.59 4.93
N VAL A 309 7.32 -11.41 3.73
CA VAL A 309 6.58 -11.48 2.46
C VAL A 309 7.33 -12.39 1.51
N LEU A 310 6.65 -13.42 1.00
CA LEU A 310 7.14 -14.27 -0.07
C LEU A 310 6.40 -13.90 -1.35
N ARG A 311 7.13 -13.57 -2.42
CA ARG A 311 6.54 -13.20 -3.71
C ARG A 311 7.33 -13.74 -4.89
N ALA A 312 6.72 -13.75 -6.07
CA ALA A 312 7.38 -14.16 -7.32
C ALA A 312 8.34 -13.10 -7.90
N THR A 313 9.46 -13.55 -8.44
CA THR A 313 10.47 -12.72 -9.11
C THR A 313 10.24 -12.67 -10.63
N ILE A 314 9.08 -12.16 -11.06
CA ILE A 314 8.71 -12.07 -12.49
C ILE A 314 8.40 -10.63 -12.92
N SER A 315 8.54 -10.32 -14.21
CA SER A 315 8.40 -8.94 -14.73
C SER A 315 6.98 -8.36 -14.59
N CYS A 316 5.93 -9.17 -14.47
CA CYS A 316 4.56 -8.69 -14.28
C CYS A 316 4.07 -8.73 -12.81
N VAL A 317 4.91 -9.11 -11.83
CA VAL A 317 4.50 -9.13 -10.40
C VAL A 317 3.98 -7.76 -9.95
N GLY A 318 2.91 -7.71 -9.16
CA GLY A 318 2.29 -6.45 -8.73
C GLY A 318 1.29 -5.85 -9.70
N CYS A 319 0.82 -6.60 -10.71
CA CYS A 319 -0.27 -6.11 -11.57
C CYS A 319 -1.60 -6.01 -10.80
N TRP A 320 -2.46 -5.08 -11.22
CA TRP A 320 -3.82 -4.94 -10.70
C TRP A 320 -4.76 -6.09 -11.08
N ARG A 321 -4.56 -6.64 -12.27
CA ARG A 321 -5.33 -7.76 -12.81
C ARG A 321 -4.39 -8.63 -13.65
N CYS A 322 -4.55 -9.95 -13.58
CA CYS A 322 -3.81 -10.85 -14.45
C CYS A 322 -4.40 -10.81 -15.87
N THR A 323 -3.55 -10.58 -16.87
CA THR A 323 -3.91 -10.66 -18.31
C THR A 323 -3.31 -11.88 -19.00
N GLN A 324 -2.64 -12.75 -18.24
CA GLN A 324 -1.99 -13.96 -18.76
C GLN A 324 -2.97 -15.15 -18.72
N PRO A 325 -2.82 -16.14 -19.62
CA PRO A 325 -3.67 -17.35 -19.64
C PRO A 325 -3.63 -18.16 -18.34
N SER A 326 -2.52 -18.10 -17.60
CA SER A 326 -2.37 -18.68 -16.26
C SER A 326 -1.76 -17.66 -15.30
N VAL A 327 -2.01 -17.85 -14.00
CA VAL A 327 -1.51 -16.96 -12.94
C VAL A 327 -0.08 -17.38 -12.57
N LEU A 328 0.87 -17.11 -13.48
CA LEU A 328 2.26 -17.55 -13.38
C LEU A 328 2.93 -17.18 -12.04
N CYS A 329 2.62 -16.00 -11.46
CA CYS A 329 3.15 -15.58 -10.17
C CYS A 329 2.68 -16.46 -9.01
N ARG A 330 1.46 -16.99 -9.06
CA ARG A 330 0.93 -17.92 -8.07
C ARG A 330 1.53 -19.31 -8.25
N ASP A 331 1.69 -19.74 -9.49
CA ASP A 331 2.15 -21.10 -9.81
C ASP A 331 3.64 -21.33 -9.47
N ARG A 332 4.40 -20.27 -9.13
CA ARG A 332 5.76 -20.39 -8.58
C ARG A 332 5.82 -20.90 -7.13
N PHE A 333 4.72 -20.84 -6.40
CA PHE A 333 4.68 -21.24 -5.00
C PHE A 333 4.54 -22.76 -4.88
N ASP A 334 5.59 -23.38 -4.35
CA ASP A 334 5.60 -24.81 -4.02
C ASP A 334 5.35 -25.01 -2.52
N PRO A 335 4.36 -25.82 -2.10
CA PRO A 335 4.00 -25.97 -0.69
C PRO A 335 5.12 -26.58 0.15
N ALA A 336 5.95 -27.47 -0.40
CA ALA A 336 7.07 -28.08 0.33
C ALA A 336 8.21 -27.09 0.60
N ARG A 337 8.50 -26.21 -0.36
CA ARG A 337 9.42 -25.08 -0.19
C ARG A 337 8.88 -24.07 0.81
N VAL A 338 7.58 -23.74 0.76
CA VAL A 338 6.95 -22.86 1.75
C VAL A 338 7.06 -23.48 3.16
N ALA A 339 6.82 -24.78 3.32
CA ALA A 339 7.01 -25.46 4.60
C ALA A 339 8.47 -25.41 5.09
N SER A 340 9.43 -25.56 4.17
CA SER A 340 10.87 -25.44 4.45
C SER A 340 11.23 -24.04 4.94
N LEU A 341 10.69 -23.01 4.27
CA LEU A 341 10.85 -21.61 4.64
C LEU A 341 10.28 -21.34 6.02
N VAL A 342 9.03 -21.75 6.28
CA VAL A 342 8.38 -21.59 7.58
C VAL A 342 9.25 -22.18 8.69
N HIS A 343 9.72 -23.42 8.52
CA HIS A 343 10.58 -24.05 9.51
C HIS A 343 11.91 -23.32 9.70
N ALA A 344 12.52 -22.79 8.62
CA ALA A 344 13.74 -22.00 8.72
C ALA A 344 13.53 -20.67 9.47
N LEU A 345 12.44 -19.96 9.18
CA LEU A 345 12.07 -18.72 9.87
C LEU A 345 11.87 -18.95 11.37
N LEU A 346 11.15 -20.01 11.75
CA LEU A 346 10.90 -20.33 13.16
C LEU A 346 12.20 -20.65 13.91
N ARG A 347 13.12 -21.39 13.29
CA ARG A 347 14.41 -21.71 13.91
C ARG A 347 15.34 -20.51 14.04
N GLU A 348 15.26 -19.54 13.13
CA GLU A 348 15.98 -18.28 13.27
C GLU A 348 15.43 -17.46 14.45
N GLN A 349 14.10 -17.41 14.61
CA GLN A 349 13.46 -16.77 15.77
C GLN A 349 13.86 -17.42 17.10
N ASP A 350 14.04 -18.75 17.12
CA ASP A 350 14.49 -19.47 18.31
C ASP A 350 15.97 -19.17 18.64
N ALA A 351 16.79 -18.91 17.61
CA ALA A 351 18.21 -18.63 17.78
C ALA A 351 18.49 -17.18 18.20
N ALA A 352 17.66 -16.21 17.79
CA ALA A 352 17.91 -14.78 17.99
C ALA A 352 18.21 -14.34 19.46
N PRO A 353 17.50 -14.84 20.51
CA PRO A 353 17.77 -14.45 21.90
C PRO A 353 19.14 -14.95 22.40
N THR A 354 19.54 -16.16 22.01
CA THR A 354 20.83 -16.78 22.40
C THR A 354 22.02 -16.05 21.78
N LEU A 355 21.81 -15.37 20.65
CA LEU A 355 22.83 -14.63 19.90
C LEU A 355 23.10 -13.24 20.46
N ALA A 356 22.05 -12.56 20.95
CA ALA A 356 22.19 -11.28 21.62
C ALA A 356 22.96 -11.40 22.96
N ALA A 357 22.90 -12.56 23.61
CA ALA A 357 23.55 -12.82 24.90
C ALA A 357 25.00 -13.36 24.82
N SER A 358 25.44 -13.91 23.69
CA SER A 358 26.70 -14.67 23.60
C SER A 358 27.81 -14.03 22.77
N GLY A 359 27.60 -12.86 22.17
CA GLY A 359 28.61 -12.14 21.38
C GLY A 359 29.09 -12.85 20.10
N ALA A 360 28.79 -14.14 19.89
CA ALA A 360 29.14 -14.88 18.68
C ALA A 360 28.23 -16.10 18.43
N LYS A 361 27.43 -16.02 17.35
CA LYS A 361 27.11 -17.07 16.34
C LYS A 361 25.84 -16.78 15.52
N ALA A 362 25.48 -15.49 15.31
CA ALA A 362 24.33 -15.11 14.48
C ALA A 362 24.47 -15.59 13.02
N ALA A 363 25.71 -15.86 12.62
CA ALA A 363 26.07 -16.43 11.33
C ALA A 363 25.40 -17.79 11.03
N THR A 364 25.13 -18.67 12.01
CA THR A 364 24.68 -20.04 11.69
C THR A 364 23.17 -20.16 11.41
N ALA A 365 22.31 -19.38 12.07
CA ALA A 365 20.87 -19.35 11.78
C ALA A 365 20.57 -18.50 10.52
N ALA A 366 21.19 -17.33 10.39
CA ALA A 366 21.17 -16.53 9.18
C ALA A 366 21.68 -17.33 7.96
N SER A 367 22.65 -18.24 8.17
CA SER A 367 23.13 -19.13 7.09
C SER A 367 22.09 -20.15 6.61
N ARG A 368 21.03 -20.49 7.36
CA ARG A 368 20.02 -21.46 6.89
C ARG A 368 19.02 -20.82 5.94
N LEU A 369 18.50 -19.64 6.28
CA LEU A 369 17.70 -18.87 5.34
C LEU A 369 18.51 -18.49 4.10
N ALA A 370 19.77 -18.07 4.28
CA ALA A 370 20.67 -17.78 3.17
C ALA A 370 20.98 -19.00 2.28
N ARG A 371 20.88 -20.22 2.81
CA ARG A 371 21.05 -21.48 2.05
C ARG A 371 19.76 -21.98 1.39
N LEU A 372 18.60 -21.43 1.74
CA LEU A 372 17.33 -21.88 1.21
C LEU A 372 17.18 -21.40 -0.24
N ARG A 373 17.14 -22.34 -1.19
CA ARG A 373 16.88 -22.01 -2.59
C ARG A 373 15.38 -21.86 -2.82
N LEU A 374 14.98 -20.67 -3.29
CA LEU A 374 13.59 -20.34 -3.64
C LEU A 374 13.49 -19.96 -5.12
N PRO A 375 13.65 -20.89 -6.08
CA PRO A 375 13.63 -20.57 -7.51
C PRO A 375 12.37 -19.81 -7.95
N GLY A 376 12.55 -18.63 -8.52
CA GLY A 376 11.46 -17.79 -9.01
C GLY A 376 10.67 -17.06 -7.92
N LEU A 377 11.14 -17.11 -6.67
CA LEU A 377 10.54 -16.42 -5.52
C LEU A 377 11.64 -15.64 -4.78
N GLU A 378 11.23 -14.57 -4.09
CA GLU A 378 12.09 -13.81 -3.17
C GLU A 378 11.39 -13.67 -1.82
N LEU A 379 12.19 -13.76 -0.76
CA LEU A 379 11.77 -13.50 0.61
C LEU A 379 12.15 -12.07 0.99
N LEU A 380 11.18 -11.31 1.48
CA LEU A 380 11.32 -9.92 1.89
C LEU A 380 10.87 -9.78 3.35
N ARG A 381 11.42 -8.78 4.04
CA ARG A 381 11.00 -8.33 5.37
C ARG A 381 10.40 -6.94 5.27
N THR A 382 9.30 -6.72 5.96
CA THR A 382 8.71 -5.38 6.09
C THR A 382 9.61 -4.52 6.97
N GLY A 383 9.82 -3.26 6.59
CA GLY A 383 10.75 -2.36 7.24
C GLY A 383 10.37 -0.90 7.05
N ARG A 384 11.32 -0.01 7.36
CA ARG A 384 11.24 1.42 7.13
C ARG A 384 12.50 1.90 6.42
N ASP A 385 12.33 2.79 5.44
CA ASP A 385 13.46 3.42 4.75
C ASP A 385 13.99 4.65 5.52
N ALA A 386 14.96 5.37 4.95
CA ALA A 386 15.56 6.56 5.57
C ALA A 386 14.57 7.74 5.73
N LEU A 387 13.45 7.73 4.99
CA LEU A 387 12.35 8.68 5.11
C LEU A 387 11.33 8.22 6.16
N GLY A 388 11.51 7.05 6.77
CA GLY A 388 10.56 6.42 7.69
C GLY A 388 9.28 5.94 7.01
N LEU A 389 9.29 5.81 5.68
CA LEU A 389 8.19 5.21 4.93
C LEU A 389 8.35 3.70 4.88
N PHE A 390 7.28 2.99 4.55
CA PHE A 390 7.29 1.54 4.35
C PHE A 390 8.39 1.10 3.36
N ASP A 391 9.05 -0.01 3.70
CA ASP A 391 10.04 -0.65 2.85
C ASP A 391 9.93 -2.18 2.86
N LEU A 392 10.45 -2.80 1.80
CA LEU A 392 10.62 -4.26 1.67
C LEU A 392 12.11 -4.59 1.50
N VAL A 393 12.69 -5.18 2.54
CA VAL A 393 14.11 -5.52 2.62
C VAL A 393 14.30 -7.00 2.27
N PRO A 394 15.05 -7.36 1.21
CA PRO A 394 15.33 -8.75 0.89
C PRO A 394 16.04 -9.50 2.01
N MET A 395 15.65 -10.75 2.22
CA MET A 395 16.24 -11.66 3.20
C MET A 395 16.89 -12.84 2.48
N GLY A 396 18.21 -12.79 2.29
CA GLY A 396 19.03 -13.86 1.71
C GLY A 396 19.65 -13.54 0.35
N HIS A 397 20.51 -14.45 -0.14
CA HIS A 397 21.04 -14.45 -1.50
C HIS A 397 20.17 -15.36 -2.36
N ASN A 398 19.50 -14.83 -3.38
CA ASN A 398 18.80 -15.65 -4.36
C ASN A 398 19.79 -16.34 -5.32
N GLY A 399 20.69 -17.19 -4.83
CA GLY A 399 21.42 -18.21 -5.61
C GLY A 399 22.32 -17.78 -6.77
N ASN A 400 22.31 -16.53 -7.19
CA ASN A 400 23.17 -15.92 -8.20
C ASN A 400 23.62 -14.59 -7.58
N GLY A 401 24.91 -14.22 -7.64
CA GLY A 401 25.35 -12.90 -7.17
C GLY A 401 24.51 -11.80 -7.83
N GLU A 402 23.56 -11.23 -7.09
CA GLU A 402 22.48 -10.44 -7.67
C GLU A 402 22.95 -9.01 -7.93
N GLN A 403 23.39 -8.76 -9.17
CA GLN A 403 23.20 -7.45 -9.78
C GLN A 403 21.74 -7.02 -9.54
N ALA A 404 21.54 -5.79 -9.06
CA ALA A 404 20.21 -5.29 -8.77
C ALA A 404 19.31 -5.46 -10.01
N VAL A 405 18.22 -6.24 -9.87
CA VAL A 405 17.31 -6.52 -10.97
C VAL A 405 16.84 -5.18 -11.55
N PRO A 406 17.00 -4.90 -12.86
CA PRO A 406 16.71 -3.59 -13.43
C PRO A 406 15.33 -3.04 -13.07
N ARG A 407 14.34 -3.93 -12.93
CA ARG A 407 12.98 -3.57 -12.47
C ARG A 407 12.93 -2.92 -11.08
N ARG A 408 13.76 -3.36 -10.14
CA ARG A 408 13.83 -2.82 -8.77
C ARG A 408 14.49 -1.45 -8.76
N LEU A 409 15.62 -1.30 -9.44
CA LEU A 409 16.29 0.00 -9.62
C LEU A 409 15.35 1.02 -10.26
N PHE A 410 14.57 0.58 -11.26
CA PHE A 410 13.58 1.43 -11.91
C PHE A 410 12.47 1.89 -10.95
N GLY A 411 12.00 1.01 -10.05
CA GLY A 411 11.07 1.41 -8.98
C GLY A 411 11.71 2.39 -8.00
N GLN A 412 12.97 2.17 -7.60
CA GLN A 412 13.70 3.05 -6.69
C GLN A 412 13.89 4.44 -7.30
N PHE A 413 14.20 4.51 -8.60
CA PHE A 413 14.22 5.75 -9.36
C PHE A 413 12.87 6.49 -9.29
N TRP A 414 11.76 5.82 -9.60
CA TRP A 414 10.43 6.45 -9.54
C TRP A 414 10.06 6.89 -8.12
N LYS A 415 10.35 6.08 -7.09
CA LYS A 415 10.15 6.47 -5.69
C LYS A 415 10.93 7.73 -5.35
N ALA A 416 12.21 7.80 -5.75
CA ALA A 416 13.07 8.95 -5.49
C ALA A 416 12.61 10.20 -6.26
N PHE A 417 12.22 10.05 -7.53
CA PHE A 417 11.65 11.13 -8.35
C PHE A 417 10.39 11.71 -7.70
N TRP A 418 9.42 10.88 -7.32
CA TRP A 418 8.19 11.35 -6.69
C TRP A 418 8.42 11.91 -5.29
N SER A 419 9.32 11.31 -4.51
CA SER A 419 9.73 11.88 -3.21
C SER A 419 10.31 13.29 -3.37
N TRP A 420 11.08 13.53 -4.44
CA TRP A 420 11.56 14.87 -4.76
C TRP A 420 10.43 15.80 -5.21
N ARG A 421 9.67 15.38 -6.23
CA ARG A 421 8.67 16.24 -6.86
C ARG A 421 7.49 16.57 -5.95
N LEU A 422 7.20 15.74 -4.97
CA LEU A 422 6.10 15.92 -4.01
C LEU A 422 6.60 16.31 -2.60
N GLY A 423 7.87 16.71 -2.47
CA GLY A 423 8.36 17.46 -1.30
C GLY A 423 8.82 16.64 -0.09
N LEU A 424 9.07 15.34 -0.23
CA LEU A 424 9.61 14.50 0.86
C LEU A 424 11.14 14.48 0.92
N HIS A 425 11.83 14.77 -0.18
CA HIS A 425 13.28 14.74 -0.22
C HIS A 425 13.85 15.69 -1.29
N GLY A 426 15.16 15.96 -1.25
CA GLY A 426 15.84 16.73 -2.29
C GLY A 426 16.16 15.91 -3.55
N GLU A 427 16.42 16.63 -4.64
CA GLU A 427 16.77 16.12 -5.98
C GLU A 427 17.96 15.14 -6.00
N ALA A 428 18.92 15.31 -5.09
CA ALA A 428 20.14 14.51 -5.05
C ALA A 428 19.88 12.99 -4.93
N ALA A 429 18.80 12.58 -4.25
CA ALA A 429 18.43 11.16 -4.19
C ALA A 429 17.92 10.64 -5.53
N ALA A 430 17.14 11.44 -6.27
CA ALA A 430 16.66 11.07 -7.60
C ALA A 430 17.82 10.97 -8.60
N ARG A 431 18.81 11.87 -8.52
CA ARG A 431 20.03 11.81 -9.35
C ARG A 431 20.85 10.55 -9.09
N ARG A 432 21.03 10.17 -7.83
CA ARG A 432 21.73 8.92 -7.48
C ARG A 432 20.98 7.70 -7.98
N ALA A 433 19.67 7.61 -7.73
CA ALA A 433 18.86 6.49 -8.19
C ALA A 433 18.85 6.36 -9.73
N TRP A 434 18.87 7.48 -10.46
CA TRP A 434 19.05 7.48 -11.91
C TRP A 434 20.43 6.97 -12.33
N ALA A 435 21.51 7.46 -11.70
CA ALA A 435 22.87 7.01 -11.99
C ALA A 435 23.04 5.51 -11.77
N ASP A 436 22.51 4.98 -10.67
CA ASP A 436 22.53 3.54 -10.36
C ASP A 436 21.78 2.72 -11.42
N LEU A 437 20.60 3.18 -11.84
CA LEU A 437 19.83 2.56 -12.91
C LEU A 437 20.58 2.58 -14.26
N ALA A 438 21.13 3.74 -14.64
CA ALA A 438 21.82 3.91 -15.91
C ALA A 438 23.10 3.08 -15.98
N ALA A 439 23.84 2.99 -14.88
CA ALA A 439 25.04 2.14 -14.78
C ALA A 439 24.68 0.65 -14.87
N ALA A 440 23.63 0.20 -14.18
CA ALA A 440 23.22 -1.20 -14.18
C ALA A 440 22.49 -1.62 -15.46
N SER A 441 21.82 -0.69 -16.15
CA SER A 441 21.02 -0.97 -17.34
C SER A 441 21.00 0.21 -18.33
N PRO A 442 22.09 0.41 -19.10
CA PRO A 442 22.17 1.49 -20.08
C PRO A 442 21.05 1.45 -21.12
N HIS A 443 20.61 0.25 -21.50
CA HIS A 443 19.53 0.05 -22.47
C HIS A 443 18.17 0.54 -21.97
N LEU A 444 17.85 0.37 -20.67
CA LEU A 444 16.60 0.90 -20.10
C LEU A 444 16.67 2.41 -19.93
N ALA A 445 17.82 2.95 -19.53
CA ALA A 445 18.02 4.39 -19.43
C ALA A 445 17.79 5.08 -20.78
N GLU A 446 18.39 4.53 -21.83
CA GLU A 446 18.24 5.02 -23.19
C GLU A 446 16.80 4.83 -23.74
N ALA A 447 16.14 3.72 -23.41
CA ALA A 447 14.73 3.53 -23.75
C ALA A 447 13.81 4.57 -23.07
N LEU A 448 14.08 4.94 -21.81
CA LEU A 448 13.32 5.97 -21.12
C LEU A 448 13.50 7.34 -21.78
N ARG A 449 14.73 7.73 -22.15
CA ARG A 449 15.03 8.98 -22.86
C ARG A 449 14.26 9.08 -24.18
N ARG A 450 14.28 8.02 -24.99
CA ARG A 450 13.51 7.98 -26.24
C ARG A 450 12.01 8.10 -26.00
N ALA A 451 11.48 7.42 -24.98
CA ALA A 451 10.07 7.50 -24.62
C ALA A 451 9.68 8.92 -24.17
N LEU A 452 10.57 9.61 -23.45
CA LEU A 452 10.37 10.99 -23.00
C LEU A 452 10.30 11.98 -24.18
N SER A 453 11.16 11.83 -25.19
CA SER A 453 11.08 12.61 -26.43
C SER A 453 9.77 12.38 -27.17
N GLY A 454 9.26 11.14 -27.16
CA GLY A 454 7.92 10.80 -27.66
C GLY A 454 6.81 11.57 -26.93
N LEU A 455 6.83 11.51 -25.59
CA LEU A 455 5.86 12.22 -24.75
C LEU A 455 5.85 13.73 -25.01
N GLY A 456 7.00 14.36 -25.20
CA GLY A 456 7.07 15.80 -25.52
C GLY A 456 6.30 16.17 -26.78
N ARG A 457 6.33 15.32 -27.82
CA ARG A 457 5.55 15.52 -29.06
C ARG A 457 4.06 15.38 -28.82
N ASP A 458 3.64 14.40 -28.02
CA ASP A 458 2.23 14.14 -27.71
C ASP A 458 1.64 15.31 -26.90
N LEU A 459 2.38 15.83 -25.91
CA LEU A 459 1.98 17.00 -25.14
C LEU A 459 1.92 18.27 -26.00
N ALA A 460 2.91 18.49 -26.87
CA ALA A 460 2.89 19.62 -27.80
C ALA A 460 1.71 19.55 -28.80
N HIS A 461 1.32 18.35 -29.22
CA HIS A 461 0.12 18.15 -30.03
C HIS A 461 -1.15 18.52 -29.25
N ALA A 462 -1.29 18.03 -28.01
CA ALA A 462 -2.43 18.38 -27.15
C ALA A 462 -2.53 19.89 -26.87
N LEU A 463 -1.40 20.56 -26.61
CA LEU A 463 -1.36 22.01 -26.36
C LEU A 463 -1.75 22.84 -27.60
N ARG A 464 -1.44 22.39 -28.82
CA ARG A 464 -1.90 23.07 -30.04
C ARG A 464 -3.43 23.05 -30.19
N GLY A 465 -4.11 22.11 -29.54
CA GLY A 465 -5.57 22.05 -29.42
C GLY A 465 -6.18 23.05 -28.42
N MET A 466 -5.38 23.83 -27.67
CA MET A 466 -5.92 24.85 -26.74
C MET A 466 -6.75 25.92 -27.46
N GLY A 467 -6.35 26.30 -28.69
CA GLY A 467 -7.07 27.32 -29.46
C GLY A 467 -8.48 26.90 -29.92
N SER A 468 -8.79 25.59 -29.90
CA SER A 468 -10.08 25.03 -30.32
C SER A 468 -10.94 24.53 -29.15
N GLY A 469 -10.56 24.83 -27.90
CA GLY A 469 -11.28 24.35 -26.70
C GLY A 469 -11.06 22.87 -26.36
N GLN A 470 -10.06 22.21 -26.98
CA GLN A 470 -9.72 20.79 -26.77
C GLN A 470 -8.35 20.59 -26.12
N ALA A 471 -8.10 21.26 -24.99
CA ALA A 471 -6.84 21.12 -24.24
C ALA A 471 -6.81 19.91 -23.28
N MET A 472 -7.71 18.94 -23.46
CA MET A 472 -7.79 17.78 -22.58
C MET A 472 -6.98 16.61 -23.17
N LEU A 473 -6.25 15.93 -22.32
CA LEU A 473 -5.56 14.70 -22.70
C LEU A 473 -6.59 13.59 -23.03
N PRO A 474 -6.34 12.74 -24.04
CA PRO A 474 -7.29 11.70 -24.44
C PRO A 474 -7.52 10.67 -23.32
N PRO A 475 -8.70 10.03 -23.21
CA PRO A 475 -9.04 9.14 -22.08
C PRO A 475 -8.06 7.98 -21.83
N ASP A 476 -7.37 7.52 -22.87
CA ASP A 476 -6.39 6.44 -22.84
C ASP A 476 -4.93 6.93 -22.89
N PHE A 477 -4.68 8.24 -22.70
CA PHE A 477 -3.38 8.90 -22.81
C PHE A 477 -2.26 8.10 -22.15
N TRP A 478 -2.36 7.88 -20.83
CA TRP A 478 -1.33 7.19 -20.06
C TRP A 478 -1.12 5.74 -20.51
N HIS A 479 -2.17 5.05 -20.98
CA HIS A 479 -2.11 3.64 -21.37
C HIS A 479 -1.39 3.44 -22.71
N ARG A 480 -1.40 4.44 -23.61
CA ARG A 480 -0.67 4.42 -24.88
C ARG A 480 0.85 4.49 -24.71
N HIS A 481 1.33 4.99 -23.57
CA HIS A 481 2.76 5.11 -23.30
C HIS A 481 3.37 3.79 -22.79
N PRO A 482 4.67 3.55 -23.05
CA PRO A 482 5.36 2.34 -22.59
C PRO A 482 5.36 2.26 -21.06
N PRO A 483 5.28 1.05 -20.47
CA PRO A 483 5.15 0.87 -19.01
C PRO A 483 6.18 1.60 -18.15
N MET A 484 7.36 1.88 -18.71
CA MET A 484 8.45 2.60 -18.06
C MET A 484 8.14 4.08 -17.81
N LEU A 485 7.27 4.71 -18.60
CA LEU A 485 6.93 6.13 -18.51
C LEU A 485 5.56 6.36 -17.82
N ARG A 486 4.77 5.29 -17.64
CA ARG A 486 3.42 5.39 -17.09
C ARG A 486 3.31 5.95 -15.68
N PRO A 487 4.31 5.82 -14.77
CA PRO A 487 4.26 6.55 -13.51
C PRO A 487 4.14 8.06 -13.70
N LEU A 488 4.85 8.65 -14.68
CA LEU A 488 4.70 10.06 -15.04
C LEU A 488 3.40 10.31 -15.79
N THR A 489 3.14 9.60 -16.89
CA THR A 489 2.00 9.95 -17.76
C THR A 489 0.65 9.72 -17.09
N GLY A 490 0.54 8.74 -16.18
CA GLY A 490 -0.66 8.56 -15.35
C GLY A 490 -0.88 9.73 -14.39
N TYR A 491 0.18 10.23 -13.75
CA TYR A 491 0.08 11.42 -12.91
C TYR A 491 -0.29 12.65 -13.72
N LEU A 492 0.39 12.91 -14.86
CA LEU A 492 0.09 14.04 -15.74
C LEU A 492 -1.36 14.01 -16.23
N HIS A 493 -1.84 12.83 -16.65
CA HIS A 493 -3.21 12.65 -17.09
C HIS A 493 -4.21 13.07 -16.01
N MET A 494 -4.00 12.53 -14.80
CA MET A 494 -4.86 12.79 -13.66
C MET A 494 -4.76 14.26 -13.22
N SER A 495 -3.57 14.85 -13.18
CA SER A 495 -3.38 16.22 -12.69
C SER A 495 -3.94 17.28 -13.61
N VAL A 496 -3.79 17.11 -14.93
CA VAL A 496 -4.38 18.03 -15.92
C VAL A 496 -5.91 17.92 -15.89
N GLN A 497 -6.45 16.69 -15.84
CA GLN A 497 -7.91 16.47 -15.73
C GLN A 497 -8.50 17.05 -14.44
N ASN A 498 -7.84 16.82 -13.31
CA ASN A 498 -8.30 17.26 -11.99
C ASN A 498 -8.27 18.79 -11.81
N ALA A 499 -7.65 19.52 -12.72
CA ALA A 499 -7.56 20.98 -12.68
C ALA A 499 -8.13 21.61 -13.95
N ASP A 500 -9.12 20.94 -14.56
CA ASP A 500 -9.90 21.40 -15.72
C ASP A 500 -9.03 21.83 -16.91
N ALA A 501 -7.86 21.21 -17.07
CA ALA A 501 -6.88 21.55 -18.09
C ALA A 501 -6.52 23.05 -18.14
N THR A 502 -6.50 23.73 -16.99
CA THR A 502 -6.09 25.13 -16.90
C THR A 502 -4.64 25.34 -17.35
N ALA A 503 -4.31 26.57 -17.76
CA ALA A 503 -2.95 26.93 -18.17
C ALA A 503 -1.91 26.63 -17.06
N THR A 504 -2.28 26.86 -15.79
CA THR A 504 -1.43 26.53 -14.64
C THR A 504 -1.21 25.02 -14.52
N ALA A 505 -2.27 24.20 -14.66
CA ALA A 505 -2.14 22.75 -14.62
C ALA A 505 -1.21 22.21 -15.73
N TRP A 506 -1.31 22.79 -16.93
CA TRP A 506 -0.42 22.48 -18.03
C TRP A 506 1.03 22.91 -17.76
N ALA A 507 1.25 24.09 -17.19
CA ALA A 507 2.58 24.55 -16.81
C ALA A 507 3.22 23.62 -15.76
N GLU A 508 2.47 23.18 -14.76
CA GLU A 508 2.94 22.21 -13.76
C GLU A 508 3.26 20.84 -14.38
N ALA A 509 2.41 20.37 -15.31
CA ALA A 509 2.61 19.13 -16.03
C ALA A 509 3.91 19.17 -16.87
N LEU A 510 4.15 20.27 -17.60
CA LEU A 510 5.36 20.46 -18.39
C LEU A 510 6.60 20.57 -17.49
N ALA A 511 6.51 21.26 -16.35
CA ALA A 511 7.62 21.35 -15.41
C ALA A 511 8.03 19.97 -14.84
N LEU A 512 7.11 19.01 -14.71
CA LEU A 512 7.45 17.63 -14.33
C LEU A 512 8.20 16.89 -15.45
N VAL A 513 7.81 17.11 -16.70
CA VAL A 513 8.47 16.53 -17.88
C VAL A 513 9.87 17.10 -18.04
N GLU A 514 10.03 18.42 -17.90
CA GLU A 514 11.32 19.10 -17.92
C GLU A 514 12.24 18.63 -16.79
N ALA A 515 11.71 18.50 -15.57
CA ALA A 515 12.46 17.98 -14.44
C ALA A 515 12.96 16.54 -14.71
N LEU A 516 12.12 15.68 -15.31
CA LEU A 516 12.54 14.34 -15.69
C LEU A 516 13.59 14.36 -16.82
N ALA A 517 13.44 15.25 -17.81
CA ALA A 517 14.40 15.41 -18.89
C ALA A 517 15.76 15.87 -18.38
N ALA A 518 15.81 16.89 -17.53
CA ALA A 518 17.03 17.41 -16.93
C ALA A 518 17.70 16.41 -15.96
N LEU A 519 16.91 15.54 -15.34
CA LEU A 519 17.42 14.48 -14.48
C LEU A 519 18.05 13.33 -15.29
N THR A 520 17.52 13.09 -16.48
CA THR A 520 17.89 11.93 -17.31
C THR A 520 18.83 12.25 -18.46
N ALA A 521 19.03 13.51 -18.82
CA ALA A 521 20.09 13.98 -19.71
C ALA A 521 21.45 13.51 -19.19
#